data_AF-A0A5Q4BFC2-F1
#
_entry.id   AF-A0A5Q4BFC2-F1
#
_cell.length_a   1.000
_cell.length_b   1.000
_cell.length_c   1.000
_cell.angle_alpha   90.00
_cell.angle_beta   90.00
_cell.angle_gamma   90.00
#
_symmetry.space_group_name_H-M   'P 1'
#
loop_
_entity.id
_entity.type
_entity.pdbx_description
1 polymer ?
#
loop_
_entity_poly.entity_id
_entity_poly.type
_entity_poly.pdbx_seq_one_letter_code
_entity_poly.pdbx_strand_id
1 'polypeptide(L)'
;MWSSKRNQRDNVAYVSLSTSLSCEAADSSLDGHEVRPKNGLGARCGRLWTVGLSVYSLIMTILVLVTAEVNLWLATPLGSDPNGFVPASVGSPLRWRTFVRNESNPYHIPDDVFADEIRMRETIERLVQTHSSAVRINGRHARWVHDDGSVSSLQATFTPPSMKQDQVYFIRGLYQMRCIIVLLEAYGSSIHRPTNTTDATPNINANGGGENEDDDDKGIWHWPPEHVAYCLNTLADAVHCTADATPLSFVSGFGSGHLTDGQQAWCRDWDALRAWAADRERAVETARGGTALKGAFG
;
A
#
# COMPACT_ATOMS: atom_id res chain seq x y z
N MET A 1 -15.81 -19.97 31.41
CA MET A 1 -16.17 -21.32 30.93
C MET A 1 -16.44 -21.22 29.43
N TRP A 2 -15.39 -21.19 28.62
CA TRP A 2 -15.48 -21.07 27.15
C TRP A 2 -14.63 -22.16 26.54
N SER A 3 -15.32 -23.06 25.84
CA SER A 3 -14.79 -24.29 25.25
C SER A 3 -14.27 -23.96 23.85
N SER A 4 -12.94 -23.88 23.71
CA SER A 4 -12.28 -23.82 22.41
C SER A 4 -12.19 -25.24 21.84
N LYS A 5 -13.05 -25.55 20.87
CA LYS A 5 -12.96 -26.74 20.01
C LYS A 5 -13.12 -26.32 18.56
N ARG A 6 -12.01 -26.26 17.84
CA ARG A 6 -11.87 -26.87 16.50
C ARG A 6 -10.42 -26.76 16.04
N ASN A 7 -9.72 -27.88 16.16
CA ASN A 7 -8.43 -28.11 15.50
C ASN A 7 -8.75 -29.12 14.39
N GLN A 8 -8.98 -28.61 13.17
CA GLN A 8 -9.23 -29.44 12.00
C GLN A 8 -7.91 -29.55 11.25
N ARG A 9 -7.17 -30.63 11.53
CA ARG A 9 -6.01 -31.04 10.75
C ARG A 9 -6.53 -31.64 9.45
N ASP A 10 -6.25 -30.98 8.34
CA ASP A 10 -6.42 -31.58 7.03
C ASP A 10 -5.31 -32.63 6.84
N ASN A 11 -5.74 -33.89 6.85
CA ASN A 11 -4.93 -35.03 6.45
C ASN A 11 -4.71 -34.94 4.94
N VAL A 12 -3.55 -34.43 4.54
CA VAL A 12 -3.06 -34.62 3.17
C VAL A 12 -2.69 -36.09 3.03
N ALA A 13 -3.59 -36.85 2.41
CA ALA A 13 -3.32 -38.21 1.97
C ALA A 13 -2.23 -38.16 0.90
N TYR A 14 -1.01 -38.53 1.27
CA TYR A 14 0.03 -38.89 0.30
C TYR A 14 -0.44 -40.16 -0.40
N VAL A 15 -0.99 -40.00 -1.61
CA VAL A 15 -1.15 -41.10 -2.55
C VAL A 15 0.25 -41.46 -3.04
N SER A 16 0.88 -42.42 -2.36
CA SER A 16 2.07 -43.09 -2.85
C SER A 16 1.69 -43.92 -4.06
N LEU A 17 1.87 -43.34 -5.26
CA LEU A 17 1.89 -44.07 -6.52
C LEU A 17 3.18 -44.90 -6.55
N SER A 18 3.15 -46.03 -5.85
CA SER A 18 4.12 -47.11 -6.02
C SER A 18 3.72 -47.89 -7.27
N THR A 19 4.17 -47.42 -8.43
CA THR A 19 4.22 -48.25 -9.64
C THR A 19 5.35 -49.26 -9.46
N SER A 20 5.05 -50.39 -8.80
CA SER A 20 5.91 -51.57 -8.87
C SER A 20 5.81 -52.17 -10.27
N LEU A 21 6.60 -51.62 -11.21
CA LEU A 21 6.94 -52.36 -12.42
C LEU A 21 7.83 -53.53 -12.01
N SER A 22 7.23 -54.72 -11.95
CA SER A 22 7.98 -55.98 -11.89
C SER A 22 8.83 -56.09 -13.15
N CYS A 23 10.11 -55.74 -13.04
CA CYS A 23 11.11 -56.22 -13.99
C CYS A 23 11.40 -57.66 -13.61
N GLU A 24 10.92 -58.60 -14.42
CA GLU A 24 11.31 -60.01 -14.39
C GLU A 24 12.83 -60.10 -14.28
N ALA A 25 13.31 -60.61 -13.15
CA ALA A 25 14.71 -60.98 -12.99
C ALA A 25 14.97 -62.19 -13.91
N ALA A 26 15.87 -62.01 -14.88
CA ALA A 26 16.30 -63.09 -15.74
C ALA A 26 17.15 -64.07 -14.91
N ASP A 27 16.61 -65.26 -14.68
CA ASP A 27 17.33 -66.40 -14.11
C ASP A 27 18.54 -66.74 -15.00
N SER A 28 19.73 -66.66 -14.42
CA SER A 28 20.98 -67.10 -15.03
C SER A 28 21.10 -68.63 -14.90
N SER A 29 20.52 -69.35 -15.86
CA SER A 29 20.81 -70.77 -16.06
C SER A 29 22.10 -70.92 -16.87
N LEU A 30 23.09 -71.54 -16.24
CA LEU A 30 24.36 -71.99 -16.83
C LEU A 30 24.08 -73.23 -17.65
N ASP A 31 23.82 -73.08 -18.94
CA ASP A 31 24.01 -74.15 -19.91
C ASP A 31 24.47 -73.58 -21.25
N GLY A 32 25.59 -74.13 -21.72
CA GLY A 32 26.26 -73.74 -22.95
C GLY A 32 25.48 -74.18 -24.17
N HIS A 33 24.53 -73.35 -24.59
CA HIS A 33 23.96 -73.40 -25.93
C HIS A 33 24.08 -72.02 -26.60
N GLU A 34 24.57 -72.05 -27.84
CA GLU A 34 24.76 -70.91 -28.73
C GLU A 34 23.47 -70.07 -28.85
N VAL A 35 23.41 -68.98 -28.06
CA VAL A 35 22.24 -68.08 -28.01
C VAL A 35 22.27 -67.16 -29.22
N ARG A 36 21.38 -67.45 -30.16
CA ARG A 36 21.02 -66.56 -31.27
C ARG A 36 20.62 -65.18 -30.71
N PRO A 37 21.23 -64.07 -31.19
CA PRO A 37 20.91 -62.74 -30.67
C PRO A 37 19.45 -62.41 -30.99
N LYS A 38 18.60 -62.28 -29.95
CA LYS A 38 17.24 -61.72 -30.07
C LYS A 38 17.38 -60.23 -30.38
N ASN A 39 17.60 -59.93 -31.64
CA ASN A 39 17.69 -58.59 -32.18
C ASN A 39 16.35 -57.84 -32.00
N GLY A 40 16.40 -56.72 -31.28
CA GLY A 40 15.81 -55.48 -31.79
C GLY A 40 14.51 -54.95 -31.18
N LEU A 41 13.74 -55.73 -30.42
CA LEU A 41 12.44 -55.22 -29.92
C LEU A 41 12.53 -54.42 -28.61
N GLY A 42 13.40 -54.80 -27.67
CA GLY A 42 13.51 -54.11 -26.37
C GLY A 42 14.03 -52.67 -26.46
N ALA A 43 14.97 -52.40 -27.37
CA ALA A 43 15.58 -51.07 -27.54
C ALA A 43 14.63 -50.04 -28.20
N ARG A 44 13.61 -50.50 -28.94
CA ARG A 44 12.60 -49.60 -29.55
C ARG A 44 11.56 -49.12 -28.54
N CYS A 45 11.21 -49.96 -27.56
CA CYS A 45 10.22 -49.60 -26.54
C CYS A 45 10.75 -48.51 -25.59
N GLY A 46 12.02 -48.60 -25.19
CA GLY A 46 12.66 -47.59 -24.34
C GLY A 46 12.72 -46.20 -24.99
N ARG A 47 13.06 -46.10 -26.28
CA ARG A 47 13.15 -44.81 -26.99
C ARG A 47 11.80 -44.10 -27.12
N LEU A 48 10.72 -44.84 -27.36
CA LEU A 48 9.37 -44.26 -27.43
C LEU A 48 8.92 -43.70 -26.07
N TRP A 49 9.27 -44.39 -24.98
CA TRP A 49 9.02 -43.91 -23.62
C TRP A 49 9.81 -42.64 -23.29
N THR A 50 11.09 -42.58 -23.65
CA THR A 50 11.92 -41.38 -23.40
C THR A 50 11.39 -40.17 -24.17
N VAL A 51 10.97 -40.36 -25.43
CA VAL A 51 10.34 -39.29 -26.22
C VAL A 51 9.00 -38.88 -25.61
N GLY A 52 8.16 -39.83 -25.19
CA GLY A 52 6.88 -39.55 -24.53
C GLY A 52 7.05 -38.72 -23.25
N LEU A 53 7.99 -39.10 -22.38
CA LEU A 53 8.32 -38.36 -21.15
C LEU A 53 8.87 -36.95 -21.44
N SER A 54 9.69 -36.81 -22.48
CA SER A 54 10.24 -35.52 -22.89
C SER A 54 9.16 -34.57 -23.41
N VAL A 55 8.23 -35.09 -24.23
CA VAL A 55 7.08 -34.33 -24.73
C VAL A 55 6.13 -33.95 -23.59
N TYR A 56 5.86 -34.88 -22.68
CA TYR A 56 5.03 -34.60 -21.50
C TYR A 56 5.66 -33.52 -20.61
N SER A 57 6.96 -33.61 -20.34
CA SER A 57 7.69 -32.60 -19.58
C SER A 57 7.59 -31.22 -20.23
N LEU A 58 7.79 -31.13 -21.55
CA LEU A 58 7.68 -29.87 -22.28
C LEU A 58 6.28 -29.27 -22.20
N ILE A 59 5.23 -30.09 -22.40
CA ILE A 59 3.83 -29.65 -22.30
C ILE A 59 3.53 -29.13 -20.90
N MET A 60 3.99 -29.82 -19.85
CA MET A 60 3.80 -29.37 -18.46
C MET A 60 4.54 -28.07 -18.17
N THR A 61 5.76 -27.90 -18.67
CA THR A 61 6.48 -26.61 -18.55
C THR A 61 5.73 -25.47 -19.22
N ILE A 62 5.19 -25.69 -20.42
CA ILE A 62 4.39 -24.67 -21.12
C ILE A 62 3.11 -24.33 -20.33
N LEU A 63 2.39 -25.33 -19.83
CA LEU A 63 1.20 -25.11 -19.00
C LEU A 63 1.51 -24.32 -17.72
N VAL A 64 2.62 -24.62 -17.05
CA VAL A 64 3.07 -23.88 -15.86
C VAL A 64 3.43 -22.44 -16.21
N LEU A 65 4.12 -22.20 -17.32
CA LEU A 65 4.46 -20.85 -17.76
C LEU A 65 3.23 -20.03 -18.14
N VAL A 66 2.29 -20.61 -18.88
CA VAL A 66 1.03 -19.95 -19.27
C VAL A 66 0.18 -19.65 -18.03
N THR A 67 0.06 -20.60 -17.09
CA THR A 67 -0.69 -20.36 -15.85
C THR A 67 0.00 -19.34 -14.94
N ALA A 68 1.34 -19.31 -14.88
CA ALA A 68 2.09 -18.30 -14.14
C ALA A 68 1.95 -16.90 -14.75
N GLU A 69 2.03 -16.77 -16.08
CA GLU A 69 1.73 -15.50 -16.76
C GLU A 69 0.31 -15.05 -16.45
N VAL A 70 -0.70 -15.91 -16.67
CA VAL A 70 -2.11 -15.56 -16.43
C VAL A 70 -2.36 -15.14 -14.98
N ASN A 71 -1.75 -15.81 -13.99
CA ASN A 71 -1.85 -15.41 -12.59
C ASN A 71 -1.15 -14.08 -12.29
N LEU A 72 -0.02 -13.77 -12.93
CA LEU A 72 0.64 -12.47 -12.81
C LEU A 72 -0.22 -11.33 -13.37
N TRP A 73 -0.94 -11.58 -14.47
CA TRP A 73 -1.87 -10.63 -15.08
C TRP A 73 -3.18 -10.47 -14.27
N LEU A 74 -3.56 -11.48 -13.48
CA LEU A 74 -4.73 -11.43 -12.59
C LEU A 74 -4.46 -10.73 -11.25
N ALA A 75 -3.18 -10.49 -10.90
CA ALA A 75 -2.85 -9.75 -9.70
C ALA A 75 -3.29 -8.29 -9.85
N THR A 76 -4.40 -7.96 -9.19
CA THR A 76 -4.98 -6.62 -9.14
C THR A 76 -3.94 -5.68 -8.51
N PRO A 77 -3.43 -4.65 -9.24
CA PRO A 77 -2.37 -3.78 -8.72
C PRO A 77 -2.80 -3.12 -7.41
N LEU A 78 -1.87 -2.97 -6.47
CA LEU A 78 -2.15 -2.22 -5.23
C LEU A 78 -2.65 -0.81 -5.59
N GLY A 79 -3.72 -0.38 -4.93
CA GLY A 79 -4.37 0.90 -5.17
C GLY A 79 -5.37 0.92 -6.32
N SER A 80 -5.54 -0.16 -7.08
CA SER A 80 -6.71 -0.25 -7.97
C SER A 80 -7.99 -0.42 -7.14
N ASP A 81 -9.11 0.10 -7.67
CA ASP A 81 -10.40 0.02 -6.99
C ASP A 81 -10.92 -1.44 -7.01
N PRO A 82 -10.96 -2.14 -5.86
CA PRO A 82 -11.39 -3.54 -5.81
C PRO A 82 -12.88 -3.70 -6.12
N ASN A 83 -13.65 -2.62 -6.08
CA ASN A 83 -15.10 -2.64 -6.26
C ASN A 83 -15.53 -2.36 -7.71
N GLY A 84 -14.64 -1.81 -8.54
CA GLY A 84 -14.83 -1.62 -9.98
C GLY A 84 -15.60 -0.35 -10.40
N PHE A 85 -15.73 0.64 -9.52
CA PHE A 85 -16.22 1.97 -9.90
C PHE A 85 -15.19 2.66 -10.80
N VAL A 86 -13.93 2.72 -10.37
CA VAL A 86 -12.81 3.13 -11.22
C VAL A 86 -12.28 1.92 -12.00
N PRO A 87 -12.20 1.95 -13.34
CA PRO A 87 -11.66 0.84 -14.12
C PRO A 87 -10.20 0.54 -13.74
N ALA A 88 -9.84 -0.74 -13.63
CA ALA A 88 -8.48 -1.18 -13.29
C ALA A 88 -7.39 -0.73 -14.29
N SER A 89 -7.80 -0.33 -15.52
CA SER A 89 -6.89 0.25 -16.50
C SER A 89 -6.45 1.68 -16.17
N VAL A 90 -7.19 2.40 -15.31
CA VAL A 90 -6.82 3.75 -14.86
C VAL A 90 -5.62 3.63 -13.91
N GLY A 91 -4.54 4.37 -14.21
CA GLY A 91 -3.27 4.27 -13.48
C GLY A 91 -2.32 3.18 -13.99
N SER A 92 -2.76 2.36 -14.96
CA SER A 92 -1.93 1.34 -15.62
C SER A 92 -1.30 1.85 -16.92
N PRO A 93 -0.18 1.23 -17.39
CA PRO A 93 0.63 0.24 -16.68
C PRO A 93 1.47 0.90 -15.57
N LEU A 94 1.90 0.10 -14.59
CA LEU A 94 2.86 0.54 -13.58
C LEU A 94 4.16 1.00 -14.26
N ARG A 95 4.72 2.11 -13.79
CA ARG A 95 5.97 2.67 -14.30
C ARG A 95 6.86 3.03 -13.14
N TRP A 96 8.16 2.76 -13.29
CA TRP A 96 9.16 3.33 -12.39
C TRP A 96 9.10 4.85 -12.49
N ARG A 97 8.96 5.50 -11.34
CA ARG A 97 8.98 6.95 -11.22
C ARG A 97 10.13 7.31 -10.29
N THR A 98 10.95 8.27 -10.72
CA THR A 98 11.92 8.89 -9.84
C THR A 98 11.28 10.13 -9.25
N PHE A 99 11.16 10.17 -7.93
CA PHE A 99 10.79 11.38 -7.21
C PHE A 99 12.04 12.22 -7.03
N VAL A 100 12.41 12.94 -8.09
CA VAL A 100 13.39 14.02 -7.99
C VAL A 100 12.67 15.20 -7.34
N ARG A 101 13.37 16.03 -6.54
CA ARG A 101 12.89 17.38 -6.19
C ARG A 101 12.69 18.14 -7.50
N ASN A 102 11.49 18.01 -8.05
CA ASN A 102 11.18 18.36 -9.42
C ASN A 102 9.95 19.26 -9.40
N GLU A 103 10.20 20.52 -9.71
CA GLU A 103 9.19 21.57 -9.81
C GLU A 103 8.15 21.29 -10.90
N SER A 104 8.42 20.35 -11.83
CA SER A 104 7.44 19.92 -12.83
C SER A 104 6.32 19.04 -12.27
N ASN A 105 6.43 18.56 -11.02
CA ASN A 105 5.33 17.84 -10.38
C ASN A 105 4.27 18.86 -9.90
N PRO A 106 3.02 18.80 -10.37
CA PRO A 106 1.99 19.77 -10.00
C PRO A 106 1.68 19.78 -8.50
N TYR A 107 2.04 18.72 -7.76
CA TYR A 107 1.86 18.64 -6.31
C TYR A 107 3.13 18.91 -5.51
N HIS A 108 4.23 19.33 -6.15
CA HIS A 108 5.46 19.65 -5.44
C HIS A 108 5.25 20.82 -4.48
N ILE A 109 5.72 20.66 -3.25
CA ILE A 109 5.79 21.71 -2.23
C ILE A 109 7.23 22.21 -2.17
N PRO A 110 7.51 23.50 -2.46
CA PRO A 110 8.85 24.05 -2.38
C PRO A 110 9.45 23.91 -0.97
N ASP A 111 10.76 23.70 -0.87
CA ASP A 111 11.45 23.56 0.42
C ASP A 111 11.35 24.85 1.27
N ASP A 112 11.25 26.00 0.60
CA ASP A 112 11.13 27.32 1.20
C ASP A 112 9.67 27.80 1.33
N VAL A 113 8.68 26.91 1.18
CA VAL A 113 7.25 27.25 1.20
C VAL A 113 6.81 28.05 2.43
N PHE A 114 7.52 27.84 3.55
CA PHE A 114 7.27 28.46 4.84
C PHE A 114 8.14 29.69 5.15
N ALA A 115 8.95 30.14 4.19
CA ALA A 115 9.81 31.31 4.38
C ALA A 115 8.99 32.59 4.59
N ASP A 116 7.81 32.70 3.96
CA ASP A 116 6.89 33.81 4.11
C ASP A 116 5.43 33.40 3.83
N GLU A 117 4.49 34.14 4.44
CA GLU A 117 3.06 33.84 4.36
C GLU A 117 2.49 33.96 2.93
N ILE A 118 3.05 34.84 2.10
CA ILE A 118 2.59 35.05 0.72
C ILE A 118 2.90 33.82 -0.11
N ARG A 119 4.13 33.33 -0.08
CA ARG A 119 4.57 32.11 -0.77
C ARG A 119 3.79 30.88 -0.33
N MET A 120 3.57 30.74 0.98
CA MET A 120 2.76 29.67 1.54
C MET A 120 1.34 29.70 0.93
N ARG A 121 0.69 30.86 0.96
CA ARG A 121 -0.67 31.05 0.42
C ARG A 121 -0.74 30.81 -1.09
N GLU A 122 0.19 31.35 -1.86
CA GLU A 122 0.28 31.12 -3.31
C GLU A 122 0.45 29.63 -3.64
N THR A 123 1.27 28.91 -2.85
CA THR A 123 1.45 27.47 -3.00
C THR A 123 0.17 26.70 -2.70
N ILE A 124 -0.52 27.04 -1.60
CA ILE A 124 -1.81 26.42 -1.23
C ILE A 124 -2.85 26.69 -2.31
N GLU A 125 -3.01 27.94 -2.75
CA GLU A 125 -3.96 28.32 -3.81
C GLU A 125 -3.70 27.53 -5.10
N ARG A 126 -2.44 27.42 -5.53
CA ARG A 126 -2.05 26.63 -6.71
C ARG A 126 -2.43 25.15 -6.55
N LEU A 127 -2.13 24.55 -5.40
CA LEU A 127 -2.44 23.15 -5.12
C LEU A 127 -3.96 22.91 -5.09
N VAL A 128 -4.72 23.81 -4.46
CA VAL A 128 -6.19 23.75 -4.42
C VAL A 128 -6.79 23.87 -5.82
N GLN A 129 -6.29 24.77 -6.67
CA GLN A 129 -6.78 24.95 -8.04
C GLN A 129 -6.51 23.73 -8.93
N THR A 130 -5.40 23.03 -8.70
CA THR A 130 -5.01 21.85 -9.49
C THR A 130 -5.74 20.57 -9.02
N HIS A 131 -6.37 20.61 -7.85
CA HIS A 131 -6.83 19.43 -7.14
C HIS A 131 -8.36 19.32 -7.08
N SER A 132 -8.89 18.16 -7.49
CA SER A 132 -10.26 17.76 -7.17
C SER A 132 -10.26 16.32 -6.69
N SER A 133 -10.77 16.09 -5.48
CA SER A 133 -10.96 14.74 -4.95
C SER A 133 -12.31 14.12 -5.35
N ALA A 134 -13.28 14.94 -5.76
CA ALA A 134 -14.64 14.51 -6.06
C ALA A 134 -14.80 14.12 -7.53
N VAL A 135 -15.45 12.98 -7.75
CA VAL A 135 -15.78 12.42 -9.07
C VAL A 135 -17.27 12.14 -9.12
N ARG A 136 -17.93 12.56 -10.21
CA ARG A 136 -19.36 12.32 -10.42
C ARG A 136 -19.66 10.83 -10.56
N ILE A 137 -20.75 10.41 -9.92
CA ILE A 137 -21.24 9.03 -9.94
C ILE A 137 -21.87 8.68 -11.30
N ASN A 138 -22.56 9.64 -11.94
CA ASN A 138 -23.24 9.44 -13.23
C ASN A 138 -24.11 8.16 -13.27
N GLY A 139 -24.81 7.86 -12.17
CA GLY A 139 -25.66 6.67 -12.01
C GLY A 139 -24.91 5.37 -11.70
N ARG A 140 -23.58 5.35 -11.75
CA ARG A 140 -22.77 4.15 -11.43
C ARG A 140 -22.40 4.14 -9.96
N HIS A 141 -22.98 3.24 -9.19
CA HIS A 141 -22.69 3.15 -7.75
C HIS A 141 -21.52 2.18 -7.49
N ALA A 142 -20.64 2.57 -6.58
CA ALA A 142 -19.57 1.72 -6.09
C ALA A 142 -20.14 0.67 -5.13
N ARG A 143 -19.33 -0.33 -4.82
CA ARG A 143 -19.61 -1.31 -3.76
C ARG A 143 -18.68 -1.06 -2.58
N TRP A 144 -19.09 -1.54 -1.42
CA TRP A 144 -18.29 -1.53 -0.19
C TRP A 144 -18.49 -2.86 0.53
N VAL A 145 -17.41 -3.36 1.13
CA VAL A 145 -17.33 -4.62 1.86
C VAL A 145 -17.33 -4.33 3.37
N HIS A 146 -18.24 -4.98 4.09
CA HIS A 146 -18.38 -4.90 5.54
C HIS A 146 -17.36 -5.79 6.27
N ASP A 147 -17.23 -5.60 7.59
CA ASP A 147 -16.34 -6.41 8.45
C ASP A 147 -16.68 -7.90 8.49
N ASP A 148 -17.95 -8.25 8.25
CA ASP A 148 -18.39 -9.64 8.12
C ASP A 148 -18.19 -10.23 6.72
N GLY A 149 -17.61 -9.46 5.80
CA GLY A 149 -17.38 -9.82 4.40
C GLY A 149 -18.59 -9.66 3.49
N SER A 150 -19.75 -9.24 4.01
CA SER A 150 -20.91 -8.93 3.18
C SER A 150 -20.64 -7.68 2.31
N VAL A 151 -21.38 -7.54 1.21
CA VAL A 151 -21.18 -6.45 0.24
C VAL A 151 -22.45 -5.61 0.12
N SER A 152 -22.32 -4.29 0.13
CA SER A 152 -23.41 -3.34 -0.05
C SER A 152 -23.07 -2.28 -1.09
N SER A 153 -24.10 -1.59 -1.59
CA SER A 153 -23.91 -0.41 -2.42
C SER A 153 -23.34 0.74 -1.58
N LEU A 154 -22.36 1.46 -2.13
CA LEU A 154 -21.79 2.61 -1.47
C LEU A 154 -22.70 3.82 -1.62
N GLN A 155 -23.09 4.45 -0.51
CA GLN A 155 -23.98 5.61 -0.53
C GLN A 155 -23.33 6.80 -1.25
N ALA A 156 -24.08 7.49 -2.11
CA ALA A 156 -23.60 8.71 -2.76
C ALA A 156 -23.42 9.87 -1.77
N THR A 157 -22.39 10.68 -1.97
CA THR A 157 -22.29 12.01 -1.35
C THR A 157 -22.82 13.07 -2.31
N PHE A 158 -23.32 14.20 -1.80
CA PHE A 158 -23.83 15.29 -2.63
C PHE A 158 -22.92 16.52 -2.52
N THR A 159 -22.67 17.19 -3.63
CA THR A 159 -22.00 18.49 -3.61
C THR A 159 -22.90 19.55 -2.93
N PRO A 160 -22.33 20.68 -2.47
CA PRO A 160 -23.13 21.76 -1.89
C PRO A 160 -24.19 22.30 -2.88
N PRO A 161 -25.24 22.99 -2.39
CA PRO A 161 -26.27 23.60 -3.25
C PRO A 161 -25.71 24.53 -4.33
N SER A 162 -24.62 25.25 -4.04
CA SER A 162 -23.91 26.10 -5.01
C SER A 162 -23.35 25.34 -6.21
N MET A 163 -23.21 24.01 -6.10
CA MET A 163 -22.69 23.10 -7.11
C MET A 163 -23.75 22.10 -7.62
N LYS A 164 -25.03 22.50 -7.60
CA LYS A 164 -26.17 21.74 -8.13
C LYS A 164 -26.48 20.42 -7.42
N GLN A 165 -25.86 20.13 -6.27
CA GLN A 165 -26.08 18.89 -5.52
C GLN A 165 -25.86 17.63 -6.37
N ASP A 166 -24.80 17.62 -7.17
CA ASP A 166 -24.38 16.45 -7.94
C ASP A 166 -24.01 15.30 -7.00
N GLN A 167 -24.38 14.07 -7.39
CA GLN A 167 -23.93 12.85 -6.73
C GLN A 167 -22.46 12.56 -7.06
N VAL A 168 -21.62 12.48 -6.03
CA VAL A 168 -20.19 12.29 -6.12
C VAL A 168 -19.69 11.21 -5.17
N TYR A 169 -18.58 10.59 -5.55
CA TYR A 169 -17.66 9.92 -4.63
C TYR A 169 -16.36 10.71 -4.55
N PHE A 170 -15.63 10.53 -3.46
CA PHE A 170 -14.25 10.99 -3.39
C PHE A 170 -13.31 9.85 -3.75
N ILE A 171 -12.22 10.10 -4.46
CA ILE A 171 -11.22 9.05 -4.73
C ILE A 171 -10.16 9.08 -3.64
N ARG A 172 -9.84 7.94 -3.03
CA ARG A 172 -9.00 7.84 -1.84
C ARG A 172 -7.64 8.52 -1.99
N GLY A 173 -6.88 8.23 -3.04
CA GLY A 173 -5.58 8.87 -3.30
C GLY A 173 -5.70 10.38 -3.48
N LEU A 174 -6.72 10.85 -4.20
CA LEU A 174 -6.95 12.29 -4.34
C LEU A 174 -7.34 12.91 -2.99
N TYR A 175 -8.19 12.26 -2.20
CA TYR A 175 -8.56 12.75 -0.88
C TYR A 175 -7.35 12.80 0.09
N GLN A 176 -6.45 11.83 0.02
CA GLN A 176 -5.17 11.85 0.76
C GLN A 176 -4.30 13.06 0.35
N MET A 177 -4.24 13.40 -0.95
CA MET A 177 -3.59 14.63 -1.41
C MET A 177 -4.25 15.88 -0.83
N ARG A 178 -5.59 15.92 -0.72
CA ARG A 178 -6.30 17.02 -0.05
C ARG A 178 -5.89 17.15 1.41
N CYS A 179 -5.73 16.04 2.13
CA CYS A 179 -5.25 16.06 3.51
C CYS A 179 -3.84 16.65 3.62
N ILE A 180 -2.92 16.32 2.70
CA ILE A 180 -1.56 16.89 2.68
C ILE A 180 -1.61 18.41 2.50
N ILE A 181 -2.48 18.93 1.61
CA ILE A 181 -2.67 20.38 1.43
C ILE A 181 -3.20 21.03 2.71
N VAL A 182 -4.14 20.39 3.41
CA VAL A 182 -4.67 20.89 4.70
C VAL A 182 -3.58 20.91 5.78
N LEU A 183 -2.72 19.88 5.83
CA LEU A 183 -1.60 19.85 6.78
C LEU A 183 -0.56 20.95 6.47
N LEU A 184 -0.28 21.19 5.19
CA LEU A 184 0.58 22.30 4.75
C LEU A 184 0.05 23.65 5.26
N GLU A 185 -1.24 23.92 5.03
CA GLU A 185 -1.91 25.15 5.48
C GLU A 185 -1.93 25.29 7.00
N ALA A 186 -2.26 24.21 7.72
CA ALA A 186 -2.32 24.22 9.18
C ALA A 186 -0.96 24.49 9.82
N TYR A 187 0.10 23.83 9.33
CA TYR A 187 1.45 24.06 9.84
C TYR A 187 1.91 25.49 9.52
N GLY A 188 1.80 25.93 8.27
CA GLY A 188 2.24 27.26 7.86
C GLY A 188 1.50 28.38 8.61
N SER A 189 0.18 28.24 8.80
CA SER A 189 -0.61 29.17 9.61
C SER A 189 -0.17 29.20 11.07
N SER A 190 0.32 28.08 11.62
CA SER A 190 0.77 28.01 13.02
C SER A 190 2.08 28.75 13.26
N ILE A 191 3.02 28.71 12.30
CA ILE A 191 4.34 29.35 12.42
C ILE A 191 4.33 30.83 12.03
N HIS A 192 3.39 31.25 11.19
CA HIS A 192 3.21 32.66 10.81
C HIS A 192 2.21 33.40 11.69
N ARG A 193 1.62 32.74 12.69
CA ARG A 193 0.67 33.39 13.60
C ARG A 193 1.38 34.52 14.37
N PRO A 194 0.90 35.77 14.31
CA PRO A 194 1.50 36.83 15.09
C PRO A 194 1.35 36.49 16.58
N THR A 195 2.48 36.45 17.30
CA THR A 195 2.47 36.45 18.76
C THR A 195 1.97 37.82 19.19
N ASN A 196 0.66 37.96 19.44
CA ASN A 196 0.12 39.14 20.10
C ASN A 196 0.62 39.16 21.55
N THR A 197 1.86 39.57 21.75
CA THR A 197 2.42 39.95 23.05
C THR A 197 2.12 41.43 23.25
N THR A 198 0.86 41.75 23.52
CA THR A 198 0.46 43.04 24.13
C THR A 198 -0.39 42.88 25.39
N ASP A 199 -0.61 41.66 25.90
CA ASP A 199 -1.20 41.43 27.23
C ASP A 199 -0.24 40.63 28.12
N ALA A 200 0.89 41.24 28.46
CA ALA A 200 1.64 40.94 29.67
C ALA A 200 2.55 42.13 29.98
N THR A 201 1.97 43.16 30.60
CA THR A 201 2.74 44.13 31.38
C THR A 201 3.59 43.33 32.38
N PRO A 202 4.92 43.39 32.36
CA PRO A 202 5.70 42.85 33.46
C PRO A 202 5.48 43.80 34.63
N ASN A 203 4.64 43.40 35.58
CA ASN A 203 4.62 44.02 36.89
C ASN A 203 5.98 43.73 37.53
N ILE A 204 6.89 44.70 37.42
CA ILE A 204 8.14 44.74 38.17
C ILE A 204 7.75 44.95 39.64
N ASN A 205 7.46 43.85 40.33
CA ASN A 205 7.57 43.80 41.77
C ASN A 205 8.90 43.16 42.10
N ALA A 206 9.85 44.01 42.48
CA ALA A 206 11.06 43.61 43.16
C ALA A 206 10.70 42.83 44.43
N ASN A 207 11.05 41.55 44.49
CA ASN A 207 11.64 40.86 45.64
C ASN A 207 11.65 39.34 45.45
N GLY A 208 12.83 38.74 45.61
CA GLY A 208 12.97 37.37 46.11
C GLY A 208 13.27 36.32 45.06
N GLY A 209 14.47 35.75 45.15
CA GLY A 209 14.98 34.71 44.26
C GLY A 209 14.12 33.45 44.18
N GLY A 210 14.10 32.90 42.97
CA GLY A 210 13.59 31.60 42.59
C GLY A 210 13.94 31.41 41.14
N GLU A 211 15.08 30.76 40.88
CA GLU A 211 15.39 30.20 39.56
C GLU A 211 14.35 29.11 39.28
N ASN A 212 13.28 29.48 38.58
CA ASN A 212 12.44 28.52 37.89
C ASN A 212 12.89 28.52 36.43
N GLU A 213 13.82 27.63 36.13
CA GLU A 213 13.96 27.01 34.81
C GLU A 213 12.64 26.31 34.49
N ASP A 214 11.72 27.02 33.83
CA ASP A 214 10.60 26.43 33.11
C ASP A 214 10.46 27.22 31.79
N ASP A 215 11.49 27.12 30.96
CA ASP A 215 11.55 27.67 29.60
C ASP A 215 11.05 26.62 28.57
N ASP A 216 10.15 25.73 29.00
CA ASP A 216 9.66 24.58 28.23
C ASP A 216 8.35 24.86 27.44
N ASP A 217 7.91 26.11 27.33
CA ASP A 217 6.60 26.45 26.71
C ASP A 217 6.66 27.43 25.52
N LYS A 218 7.72 27.38 24.70
CA LYS A 218 7.76 28.10 23.41
C LYS A 218 8.36 27.29 22.27
N GLY A 219 7.53 26.46 21.65
CA GLY A 219 7.75 25.99 20.28
C GLY A 219 7.39 24.52 20.04
N ILE A 220 6.09 24.21 19.96
CA ILE A 220 5.49 22.87 19.79
C ILE A 220 5.89 22.13 18.49
N TRP A 221 6.82 22.65 17.68
CA TRP A 221 7.32 21.98 16.47
C TRP A 221 8.84 21.90 16.47
N HIS A 222 9.39 20.75 16.88
CA HIS A 222 10.84 20.51 16.93
C HIS A 222 11.51 20.32 15.56
N TRP A 223 10.79 20.53 14.44
CA TRP A 223 11.28 20.26 13.09
C TRP A 223 11.44 21.55 12.29
N PRO A 224 12.59 21.76 11.62
CA PRO A 224 12.77 22.88 10.71
C PRO A 224 11.69 22.90 9.61
N PRO A 225 11.21 24.08 9.17
CA PRO A 225 10.15 24.18 8.17
C PRO A 225 10.46 23.41 6.87
N GLU A 226 11.71 23.41 6.43
CA GLU A 226 12.17 22.66 5.26
C GLU A 226 12.01 21.14 5.43
N HIS A 227 12.18 20.62 6.65
CA HIS A 227 11.96 19.21 6.95
C HIS A 227 10.47 18.87 6.86
N VAL A 228 9.59 19.76 7.31
CA VAL A 228 8.14 19.57 7.21
C VAL A 228 7.71 19.55 5.74
N ALA A 229 8.19 20.50 4.92
CA ALA A 229 7.93 20.50 3.48
C ALA A 229 8.39 19.21 2.79
N TYR A 230 9.59 18.72 3.14
CA TYR A 230 10.11 17.45 2.66
C TYR A 230 9.25 16.25 3.07
N CYS A 231 8.80 16.18 4.32
CA CYS A 231 7.90 15.14 4.81
C CYS A 231 6.55 15.14 4.06
N LEU A 232 5.97 16.32 3.83
CA LEU A 232 4.73 16.45 3.06
C LEU A 232 4.90 15.99 1.60
N ASN A 233 6.03 16.31 0.96
CA ASN A 233 6.36 15.77 -0.38
C ASN A 233 6.50 14.24 -0.35
N THR A 234 7.15 13.66 0.67
CA THR A 234 7.30 12.20 0.81
C THR A 234 5.93 11.51 0.91
N LEU A 235 5.00 12.10 1.66
CA LEU A 235 3.62 11.61 1.73
C LEU A 235 2.90 11.74 0.38
N ALA A 236 3.10 12.86 -0.33
CA ALA A 236 2.51 13.06 -1.65
C ALA A 236 3.04 12.03 -2.67
N ASP A 237 4.33 11.70 -2.60
CA ASP A 237 4.96 10.70 -3.45
C ASP A 237 4.42 9.30 -3.15
N ALA A 238 4.21 8.95 -1.88
CA ALA A 238 3.56 7.70 -1.49
C ALA A 238 2.14 7.59 -2.05
N VAL A 239 1.36 8.67 -1.96
CA VAL A 239 0.00 8.74 -2.52
C VAL A 239 0.02 8.63 -4.05
N HIS A 240 0.97 9.27 -4.73
CA HIS A 240 1.16 9.11 -6.17
C HIS A 240 1.57 7.69 -6.58
N CYS A 241 2.39 7.03 -5.77
CA CYS A 241 2.85 5.68 -6.02
C CYS A 241 1.74 4.64 -5.86
N THR A 242 0.90 4.78 -4.84
CA THR A 242 -0.24 3.88 -4.64
C THR A 242 -1.40 4.24 -5.57
N ALA A 243 -1.57 5.53 -5.91
CA ALA A 243 -2.62 6.04 -6.77
C ALA A 243 -4.00 5.45 -6.43
N ASP A 244 -4.32 5.37 -5.13
CA ASP A 244 -5.46 4.59 -4.65
C ASP A 244 -6.78 5.11 -5.22
N ALA A 245 -7.36 4.33 -6.13
CA ALA A 245 -8.54 4.64 -6.90
C ALA A 245 -9.85 4.30 -6.17
N THR A 246 -9.78 3.80 -4.93
CA THR A 246 -10.96 3.37 -4.18
C THR A 246 -11.93 4.55 -3.95
N PRO A 247 -13.22 4.41 -4.29
CA PRO A 247 -14.23 5.42 -4.01
C PRO A 247 -14.55 5.47 -2.51
N LEU A 248 -14.69 6.69 -2.00
CA LEU A 248 -14.98 7.02 -0.61
C LEU A 248 -16.31 7.76 -0.50
N SER A 249 -16.96 7.57 0.63
CA SER A 249 -18.21 8.24 0.99
C SER A 249 -18.42 8.23 2.51
N PHE A 250 -19.50 8.87 2.96
CA PHE A 250 -19.98 8.80 4.34
C PHE A 250 -20.91 7.59 4.48
N VAL A 251 -20.38 6.44 4.91
CA VAL A 251 -21.17 5.20 5.06
C VAL A 251 -22.32 5.37 6.05
N SER A 252 -22.08 6.11 7.13
CA SER A 252 -23.07 6.40 8.17
C SER A 252 -23.99 7.58 7.83
N GLY A 253 -23.95 8.08 6.60
CA GLY A 253 -24.70 9.23 6.13
C GLY A 253 -23.92 10.55 6.22
N PHE A 254 -24.18 11.46 5.28
CA PHE A 254 -23.51 12.75 5.22
C PHE A 254 -23.71 13.56 6.50
N GLY A 255 -22.62 14.08 7.08
CA GLY A 255 -22.64 14.82 8.35
C GLY A 255 -22.63 13.94 9.61
N SER A 256 -22.62 12.60 9.45
CA SER A 256 -22.45 11.65 10.54
C SER A 256 -21.09 10.95 10.40
N GLY A 257 -20.11 11.37 11.21
CA GLY A 257 -18.74 10.85 11.17
C GLY A 257 -17.85 11.51 10.11
N HIS A 258 -16.69 10.90 9.88
CA HIS A 258 -15.72 11.33 8.89
C HIS A 258 -15.85 10.56 7.58
N LEU A 259 -15.36 11.17 6.51
CA LEU A 259 -15.19 10.45 5.26
C LEU A 259 -14.28 9.24 5.52
N THR A 260 -14.65 8.06 5.03
CA THR A 260 -14.01 6.74 5.25
C THR A 260 -14.39 5.98 6.50
N ASP A 261 -15.13 6.56 7.44
CA ASP A 261 -15.57 5.81 8.64
C ASP A 261 -16.37 4.57 8.22
N GLY A 262 -15.95 3.41 8.74
CA GLY A 262 -16.55 2.10 8.42
C GLY A 262 -16.22 1.55 7.03
N GLN A 263 -15.43 2.23 6.20
CA GLN A 263 -15.02 1.74 4.89
C GLN A 263 -13.71 0.98 4.93
N GLN A 264 -13.76 -0.29 4.54
CA GLN A 264 -12.56 -1.10 4.37
C GLN A 264 -11.70 -0.63 3.19
N ALA A 265 -10.42 -0.97 3.27
CA ALA A 265 -9.43 -0.71 2.24
C ALA A 265 -8.60 -1.97 2.01
N TRP A 266 -8.17 -2.19 0.77
CA TRP A 266 -7.27 -3.28 0.46
C TRP A 266 -5.83 -2.88 0.78
N CYS A 267 -5.34 -3.30 1.95
CA CYS A 267 -4.02 -2.92 2.46
C CYS A 267 -3.01 -4.07 2.38
N ARG A 268 -1.72 -3.72 2.34
CA ARG A 268 -0.65 -4.68 2.66
C ARG A 268 -0.64 -4.95 4.17
N ASP A 269 -0.16 -6.13 4.56
CA ASP A 269 0.02 -6.48 5.96
C ASP A 269 1.13 -5.63 6.61
N TRP A 270 0.70 -4.58 7.31
CA TRP A 270 1.57 -3.65 8.02
C TRP A 270 2.29 -4.33 9.18
N ASP A 271 1.63 -5.24 9.89
CA ASP A 271 2.21 -5.92 11.05
C ASP A 271 3.29 -6.90 10.63
N ALA A 272 3.08 -7.63 9.53
CA ALA A 272 4.13 -8.44 8.92
C ALA A 272 5.33 -7.58 8.47
N LEU A 273 5.10 -6.41 7.87
CA LEU A 273 6.18 -5.50 7.49
C LEU A 273 6.96 -4.99 8.71
N ARG A 274 6.25 -4.57 9.77
CA ARG A 274 6.88 -4.15 11.04
C ARG A 274 7.69 -5.28 11.66
N ALA A 275 7.12 -6.49 11.72
CA ALA A 275 7.81 -7.66 12.27
C ALA A 275 9.07 -8.00 11.46
N TRP A 276 8.99 -7.95 10.13
CA TRP A 276 10.14 -8.15 9.25
C TRP A 276 11.26 -7.13 9.52
N ALA A 277 10.92 -5.85 9.70
CA ALA A 277 11.88 -4.78 9.97
C ALA A 277 12.48 -4.84 11.39
N ALA A 278 11.73 -5.36 12.36
CA ALA A 278 12.16 -5.50 13.75
C ALA A 278 13.04 -6.74 14.03
N ASP A 279 13.22 -7.61 13.04
CA ASP A 279 14.11 -8.77 13.12
C ASP A 279 15.54 -8.35 13.46
N ARG A 280 16.22 -9.10 14.34
CA ARG A 280 17.56 -8.76 14.83
C ARG A 280 18.61 -8.61 13.73
N GLU A 281 18.47 -9.32 12.61
CA GLU A 281 19.41 -9.22 11.49
C GLU A 281 19.25 -7.92 10.70
N ARG A 282 18.13 -7.21 10.86
CA ARG A 282 17.75 -6.01 10.09
C ARG A 282 17.56 -4.76 10.95
N ALA A 283 17.23 -4.94 12.23
CA ALA A 283 16.95 -3.85 13.13
C ALA A 283 18.20 -3.02 13.42
N VAL A 284 18.06 -1.70 13.38
CA VAL A 284 19.12 -0.74 13.77
C VAL A 284 18.79 -0.17 15.15
N GLU A 285 19.75 -0.17 16.07
CA GLU A 285 19.53 0.25 17.48
C GLU A 285 19.06 1.71 17.60
N THR A 286 19.46 2.58 16.67
CA THR A 286 19.05 4.01 16.65
C THR A 286 17.58 4.23 16.29
N ALA A 287 16.88 3.22 15.76
CA ALA A 287 15.45 3.33 15.45
C ALA A 287 14.54 3.33 16.69
N ARG A 288 15.10 3.16 17.91
CA ARG A 288 14.33 3.06 19.16
C ARG A 288 14.14 4.37 19.92
N GLY A 289 14.81 5.45 19.53
CA GLY A 289 14.71 6.74 20.22
C GLY A 289 14.69 7.90 19.23
N GLY A 290 13.58 8.63 19.16
CA GLY A 290 13.40 9.77 18.25
C GLY A 290 14.38 10.93 18.44
N THR A 291 15.29 10.86 19.41
CA THR A 291 16.41 11.79 19.59
C THR A 291 17.61 11.48 18.71
N ALA A 292 17.83 10.23 18.29
CA ALA A 292 18.98 9.84 17.49
C ALA A 292 18.88 10.24 16.02
N LEU A 293 17.68 10.59 15.54
CA LEU A 293 17.45 10.97 14.16
C LEU A 293 17.57 12.48 13.91
N LYS A 294 17.34 13.33 14.93
CA LYS A 294 17.40 14.81 14.93
C LYS A 294 18.74 15.46 14.46
N GLY A 295 19.69 14.65 14.00
CA GLY A 295 20.95 15.07 13.38
C GLY A 295 20.83 15.08 11.85
N ALA A 296 21.93 14.82 11.13
CA ALA A 296 21.98 14.89 9.66
C ALA A 296 21.03 13.91 8.91
N PHE A 297 20.27 13.09 9.62
CA PHE A 297 19.25 12.18 9.07
C PHE A 297 17.81 12.70 9.25
N GLY A 298 17.63 13.86 9.87
CA GLY A 298 16.35 14.50 10.14
C GLY A 298 16.24 14.93 11.58
#